data_AF-A0A964HJB5-F1
#
_entry.id   AF-A0A964HJB5-F1
#
_cell.length_a   1.000
_cell.length_b   1.000
_cell.length_c   1.000
_cell.angle_alpha   90.00
_cell.angle_beta   90.00
_cell.angle_gamma   90.00
#
_symmetry.space_group_name_H-M   'P 1'
#
loop_
_entity.id
_entity.type
_entity.pdbx_description
1 polymer ?
#
loop_
_entity_poly.entity_id
_entity_poly.type
_entity_poly.pdbx_seq_one_letter_code
_entity_poly.pdbx_strand_id
1 'polypeptide(L)'
;MKRIAIAVAALLAMAAPAMAGHTAAVGQGNCSYCHKVNLVTQHGGFAATVCQTCHDSSAPAVKDTIAAGVAGQQYACSNCHGSQSHAEKHPSYVANYSTYNGVQPVYGTTTWTGATSYTPVAPAAKPYQLCVKCHSSNGLGTTTNATSAIVGPSGLNLTDQAWEFSPNNRSAHPVIVTLNNQTGSPAPRALKTTEMKAPWLNVGNQTMTCADCHDFVDTGIQGSGITWSLKGTNKAWPYTVAGVSTGTLQTTSNNSMSFCWNCHNFSGAGEVHATGDHNGVKC
;
A
#
# COMPACT_ATOMS: atom_id res chain seq x y z
N MET A 1 9.02 56.35 5.33
CA MET A 1 8.03 55.53 4.59
C MET A 1 8.60 54.93 3.30
N LYS A 2 9.17 55.69 2.34
CA LYS A 2 9.75 55.13 1.09
C LYS A 2 10.85 54.06 1.27
N ARG A 3 11.73 54.19 2.27
CA ARG A 3 12.81 53.21 2.53
C ARG A 3 12.32 51.87 3.10
N ILE A 4 11.21 51.88 3.84
CA ILE A 4 10.58 50.66 4.39
C ILE A 4 9.87 49.89 3.27
N ALA A 5 9.19 50.60 2.37
CA ALA A 5 8.53 49.98 1.21
C ALA A 5 9.52 49.31 0.23
N ILE A 6 10.69 49.90 0.03
CA ILE A 6 11.74 49.33 -0.84
C ILE A 6 12.37 48.08 -0.20
N ALA A 7 12.60 48.08 1.11
CA ALA A 7 13.15 46.93 1.82
C ALA A 7 12.19 45.73 1.83
N VAL A 8 10.89 45.98 2.00
CA VAL A 8 9.86 44.93 1.96
C VAL A 8 9.68 44.38 0.54
N ALA A 9 9.70 45.24 -0.48
CA ALA A 9 9.62 44.82 -1.88
C ALA A 9 10.85 43.98 -2.31
N ALA A 10 12.05 44.33 -1.85
CA ALA A 10 13.26 43.55 -2.09
C ALA A 10 13.24 42.18 -1.39
N LEU A 11 12.72 42.11 -0.15
CA LEU A 11 12.56 40.83 0.55
C LEU A 11 11.55 39.90 -0.14
N LEU A 12 10.41 40.45 -0.61
CA LEU A 12 9.42 39.67 -1.37
C LEU A 12 9.95 39.21 -2.73
N ALA A 13 10.71 40.04 -3.43
CA ALA A 13 11.31 39.69 -4.72
C ALA A 13 12.41 38.62 -4.62
N MET A 14 13.08 38.50 -3.47
CA MET A 14 14.08 37.45 -3.21
C MET A 14 13.48 36.15 -2.65
N ALA A 15 12.33 36.22 -1.99
CA ALA A 15 11.63 35.03 -1.48
C ALA A 15 10.89 34.26 -2.59
N ALA A 16 10.35 34.95 -3.60
CA ALA A 16 9.54 34.32 -4.65
C ALA A 16 10.29 33.26 -5.49
N PRO A 17 11.55 33.48 -5.93
CA PRO A 17 12.31 32.46 -6.68
C PRO A 17 12.72 31.27 -5.81
N ALA A 18 13.09 31.54 -4.55
CA ALA A 18 13.46 30.50 -3.60
C ALA A 18 12.27 29.57 -3.27
N MET A 19 11.06 30.12 -3.13
CA MET A 19 9.86 29.30 -2.90
C MET A 19 9.39 28.56 -4.15
N ALA A 20 9.59 29.12 -5.35
CA ALA A 20 9.24 28.47 -6.62
C ALA A 20 9.99 27.14 -6.82
N GLY A 21 11.28 27.09 -6.47
CA GLY A 21 12.09 25.86 -6.54
C GLY A 21 11.55 24.73 -5.66
N HIS A 22 11.08 25.05 -4.45
CA HIS A 22 10.51 24.07 -3.52
C HIS A 22 9.17 23.51 -4.00
N THR A 23 8.38 24.30 -4.73
CA THR A 23 7.08 23.85 -5.26
C THR A 23 7.18 23.03 -6.53
N ALA A 24 8.28 23.16 -7.28
CA ALA A 24 8.51 22.46 -8.56
C ALA A 24 9.24 21.12 -8.41
N ALA A 25 10.04 20.96 -7.35
CA ALA A 25 10.79 19.72 -7.13
C ALA A 25 9.91 18.66 -6.46
N VAL A 26 9.64 17.58 -7.20
CA VAL A 26 9.02 16.36 -6.67
C VAL A 26 10.16 15.42 -6.25
N GLY A 27 9.94 14.63 -5.20
CA GLY A 27 10.93 13.60 -4.85
C GLY A 27 11.12 12.60 -5.99
N GLN A 28 12.28 11.96 -6.03
CA GLN A 28 12.59 10.81 -6.89
C GLN A 28 12.88 9.56 -6.05
N GLY A 29 12.92 8.42 -6.73
CA GLY A 29 13.11 7.10 -6.12
C GLY A 29 11.80 6.49 -5.62
N ASN A 30 11.92 5.41 -4.84
CA ASN A 30 10.76 4.57 -4.50
C ASN A 30 9.65 5.29 -3.75
N CYS A 31 9.97 6.36 -3.02
CA CYS A 31 8.98 7.14 -2.28
C CYS A 31 8.06 7.95 -3.21
N SER A 32 8.57 8.44 -4.35
CA SER A 32 7.85 9.36 -5.23
C SER A 32 6.71 8.71 -6.00
N TYR A 33 6.72 7.37 -6.08
CA TYR A 33 5.59 6.62 -6.61
C TYR A 33 4.30 6.90 -5.84
N CYS A 34 4.37 7.10 -4.52
CA CYS A 34 3.20 7.43 -3.70
C CYS A 34 3.18 8.91 -3.28
N HIS A 35 4.36 9.51 -3.09
CA HIS A 35 4.54 10.88 -2.64
C HIS A 35 4.72 11.85 -3.83
N LYS A 36 3.66 12.06 -4.60
CA LYS A 36 3.67 12.88 -5.83
C LYS A 36 3.57 14.39 -5.61
N VAL A 37 3.42 14.84 -4.35
CA VAL A 37 3.39 16.27 -4.02
C VAL A 37 4.78 16.77 -3.66
N ASN A 38 4.99 18.08 -3.82
CA ASN A 38 6.28 18.73 -3.56
C ASN A 38 6.71 18.65 -2.08
N LEU A 39 7.99 18.94 -1.83
CA LEU A 39 8.62 18.77 -0.52
C LEU A 39 7.89 19.51 0.60
N VAL A 40 7.43 20.73 0.31
CA VAL A 40 6.74 21.60 1.28
C VAL A 40 5.40 20.99 1.67
N THR A 41 4.62 20.53 0.70
CA THR A 41 3.35 19.86 0.97
C THR A 41 3.55 18.58 1.77
N GLN A 42 4.60 17.79 1.46
CA GLN A 42 4.90 16.56 2.22
C GLN A 42 5.21 16.82 3.69
N HIS A 43 5.83 17.95 4.02
CA HIS A 43 6.27 18.28 5.37
C HIS A 43 5.30 19.21 6.11
N GLY A 44 4.03 19.25 5.72
CA GLY A 44 2.98 20.00 6.44
C GLY A 44 2.85 21.48 6.04
N GLY A 45 3.38 21.87 4.88
CA GLY A 45 3.22 23.20 4.31
C GLY A 45 4.25 24.22 4.78
N PHE A 46 3.97 25.50 4.55
CA PHE A 46 4.86 26.64 4.86
C PHE A 46 4.82 27.07 6.34
N ALA A 47 4.77 26.11 7.27
CA ALA A 47 5.00 26.43 8.67
C ALA A 47 6.49 26.76 8.87
N ALA A 48 6.82 27.91 9.47
CA ALA A 48 8.20 28.37 9.63
C ALA A 48 9.13 27.34 10.31
N THR A 49 8.58 26.53 11.22
CA THR A 49 9.30 25.43 11.90
C THR A 49 9.76 24.31 10.97
N VAL A 50 9.06 24.09 9.86
CA VAL A 50 9.38 23.05 8.87
C VAL A 50 10.59 23.45 8.03
N CYS A 51 10.63 24.70 7.58
CA CYS A 51 11.77 25.23 6.82
C CYS A 51 13.06 25.17 7.64
N GLN A 52 12.97 25.60 8.90
CA GLN A 52 14.12 25.66 9.81
C GLN A 52 14.73 24.29 10.07
N THR A 53 13.90 23.24 10.17
CA THR A 53 14.36 21.85 10.39
C THR A 53 15.37 21.39 9.33
N CYS A 54 15.15 21.77 8.07
CA CYS A 54 16.05 21.41 6.98
C CYS A 54 17.23 22.37 6.86
N HIS A 55 16.97 23.68 6.97
CA HIS A 55 18.00 24.70 6.77
C HIS A 55 19.00 24.81 7.91
N ASP A 56 18.66 24.34 9.13
CA ASP A 56 19.59 24.24 10.26
C ASP A 56 20.33 22.91 10.32
N SER A 57 20.01 21.96 9.44
CA SER A 57 20.68 20.66 9.42
C SER A 57 22.17 20.83 9.14
N SER A 58 23.00 20.22 9.98
CA SER A 58 24.45 20.16 9.77
C SER A 58 24.87 19.01 8.85
N ALA A 59 23.95 18.09 8.53
CA ALA A 59 24.22 16.90 7.73
C ALA A 59 24.60 17.29 6.28
N PRO A 60 25.79 16.90 5.78
CA PRO A 60 26.23 17.26 4.43
C PRO A 60 25.22 16.86 3.35
N ALA A 61 24.67 15.65 3.40
CA ALA A 61 23.71 15.16 2.41
C ALA A 61 22.42 16.01 2.33
N VAL A 62 21.96 16.57 3.46
CA VAL A 62 20.81 17.47 3.49
C VAL A 62 21.18 18.81 2.84
N LYS A 63 22.35 19.37 3.19
CA LYS A 63 22.83 20.65 2.62
C LYS A 63 23.05 20.55 1.11
N ASP A 64 23.67 19.47 0.65
CA ASP A 64 23.93 19.23 -0.77
C ASP A 64 22.60 19.07 -1.54
N THR A 65 21.62 18.41 -0.93
CA THR A 65 20.28 18.26 -1.53
C THR A 65 19.54 19.59 -1.62
N ILE A 66 19.63 20.43 -0.59
CA ILE A 66 19.06 21.79 -0.63
C ILE A 66 19.72 22.60 -1.75
N ALA A 67 21.05 22.57 -1.86
CA ALA A 67 21.78 23.28 -2.91
C ALA A 67 21.38 22.78 -4.32
N ALA A 68 21.24 21.47 -4.50
CA ALA A 68 20.76 20.87 -5.75
C ALA A 68 19.32 21.30 -6.09
N GLY A 69 18.42 21.30 -5.10
CA GLY A 69 17.04 21.75 -5.27
C GLY A 69 16.93 23.23 -5.66
N VAL A 70 17.75 24.10 -5.05
CA VAL A 70 17.86 25.52 -5.44
C VAL A 70 18.35 25.67 -6.88
N ALA A 71 19.23 24.78 -7.35
CA ALA A 71 19.69 24.72 -8.74
C ALA A 71 18.66 24.09 -9.72
N GLY A 72 17.44 23.80 -9.26
CA GLY A 72 16.37 23.21 -10.07
C GLY A 72 16.51 21.70 -10.31
N GLN A 73 17.42 21.04 -9.60
CA GLN A 73 17.58 19.59 -9.69
C GLN A 73 16.52 18.88 -8.84
N GLN A 74 16.16 17.67 -9.26
CA GLN A 74 15.29 16.80 -8.49
C GLN A 74 16.08 16.19 -7.30
N TYR A 75 15.38 15.82 -6.23
CA TYR A 75 15.99 15.22 -5.03
C TYR A 75 15.45 13.82 -4.80
N ALA A 76 16.23 12.96 -4.13
CA ALA A 76 15.73 11.71 -3.60
C ALA A 76 15.47 11.84 -2.10
N CYS A 77 14.37 11.25 -1.60
CA CYS A 77 14.02 11.30 -0.18
C CYS A 77 15.12 10.73 0.72
N SER A 78 15.86 9.74 0.20
CA SER A 78 16.98 9.10 0.87
C SER A 78 18.16 10.04 1.14
N ASN A 79 18.29 11.13 0.39
CA ASN A 79 19.37 12.08 0.62
C ASN A 79 19.22 12.82 1.97
N CYS A 80 17.98 12.93 2.48
CA CYS A 80 17.70 13.56 3.77
C CYS A 80 17.37 12.55 4.87
N HIS A 81 16.77 11.39 4.52
CA HIS A 81 16.28 10.42 5.50
C HIS A 81 17.09 9.12 5.57
N GLY A 82 18.14 8.97 4.76
CA GLY A 82 18.86 7.71 4.61
C GLY A 82 18.04 6.62 3.91
N SER A 83 18.58 5.40 3.89
CA SER A 83 17.82 4.23 3.44
C SER A 83 16.95 3.73 4.58
N GLN A 84 15.69 4.14 4.62
CA GLN A 84 14.69 3.59 5.53
C GLN A 84 13.64 2.81 4.75
N SER A 85 13.19 1.71 5.34
CA SER A 85 12.11 0.90 4.83
C SER A 85 10.78 1.63 4.91
N HIS A 86 9.83 1.20 4.08
CA HIS A 86 8.48 1.74 4.07
C HIS A 86 7.79 1.60 5.45
N ALA A 87 8.04 0.48 6.15
CA ALA A 87 7.49 0.21 7.48
C ALA A 87 8.04 1.19 8.53
N GLU A 88 9.35 1.47 8.53
CA GLU A 88 9.96 2.42 9.47
C GLU A 88 9.45 3.86 9.29
N LYS A 89 9.05 4.23 8.06
CA LYS A 89 8.48 5.55 7.77
C LYS A 89 6.97 5.65 7.97
N HIS A 90 6.27 4.53 7.86
CA HIS A 90 4.84 4.43 8.11
C HIS A 90 4.55 3.40 9.19
N PRO A 91 5.06 3.58 10.43
CA PRO A 91 4.77 2.64 11.49
C PRO A 91 3.29 2.74 11.86
N SER A 92 2.69 1.61 12.23
CA SER A 92 1.36 1.56 12.85
C SER A 92 0.19 2.14 12.03
N TYR A 93 0.30 2.28 10.69
CA TYR A 93 -0.80 2.80 9.86
C TYR A 93 -2.08 1.99 10.02
N VAL A 94 -1.96 0.69 10.25
CA VAL A 94 -3.10 -0.19 10.51
C VAL A 94 -3.74 0.08 11.87
N ALA A 95 -2.95 0.29 12.93
CA ALA A 95 -3.50 0.56 14.26
C ALA A 95 -4.16 1.94 14.34
N ASN A 96 -3.65 2.90 13.57
CA ASN A 96 -4.07 4.31 13.61
C ASN A 96 -4.76 4.76 12.33
N TYR A 97 -5.34 3.86 11.54
CA TYR A 97 -5.84 4.18 10.20
C TYR A 97 -6.84 5.34 10.18
N SER A 98 -7.65 5.45 11.23
CA SER A 98 -8.67 6.48 11.44
C SER A 98 -8.12 7.88 11.71
N THR A 99 -6.80 8.03 11.82
CA THR A 99 -6.12 9.34 11.90
C THR A 99 -5.64 9.84 10.55
N TYR A 100 -5.70 9.00 9.50
CA TYR A 100 -5.21 9.30 8.17
C TYR A 100 -6.35 9.41 7.15
N ASN A 101 -6.13 10.18 6.09
CA ASN A 101 -7.03 10.20 4.94
C ASN A 101 -6.83 8.95 4.08
N GLY A 102 -7.92 8.28 3.72
CA GLY A 102 -7.95 7.14 2.81
C GLY A 102 -8.67 7.44 1.50
N VAL A 103 -8.93 6.40 0.72
CA VAL A 103 -9.77 6.44 -0.47
C VAL A 103 -10.75 5.27 -0.49
N GLN A 104 -11.95 5.51 -1.00
CA GLN A 104 -12.92 4.47 -1.30
C GLN A 104 -12.83 4.14 -2.79
N PRO A 105 -12.41 2.92 -3.18
CA PRO A 105 -12.46 2.49 -4.56
C PRO A 105 -13.92 2.37 -5.02
N VAL A 106 -14.15 2.81 -6.25
CA VAL A 106 -15.42 2.68 -6.96
C VAL A 106 -15.22 1.68 -8.09
N TYR A 107 -16.13 0.72 -8.19
CA TYR A 107 -16.04 -0.37 -9.17
C TYR A 107 -17.14 -0.23 -10.22
N GLY A 108 -16.83 -0.69 -11.44
CA GLY A 108 -17.85 -0.97 -12.45
C GLY A 108 -18.63 -2.25 -12.11
N THR A 109 -19.12 -2.94 -13.12
CA THR A 109 -19.82 -4.24 -12.98
C THR A 109 -19.02 -5.42 -13.53
N THR A 110 -17.96 -5.15 -14.27
CA THR A 110 -17.10 -6.18 -14.88
C THR A 110 -16.25 -6.87 -13.82
N THR A 111 -16.09 -8.18 -13.98
CA THR A 111 -15.20 -9.00 -13.14
C THR A 111 -13.75 -8.86 -13.60
N TRP A 112 -12.80 -9.00 -12.68
CA TRP A 112 -11.37 -8.92 -12.96
C TRP A 112 -10.97 -7.60 -13.63
N THR A 113 -11.57 -6.51 -13.17
CA THR A 113 -11.19 -5.13 -13.52
C THR A 113 -10.89 -4.31 -12.27
N GLY A 114 -9.94 -3.39 -12.38
CA GLY A 114 -9.59 -2.45 -11.31
C GLY A 114 -10.72 -1.49 -10.96
N ALA A 115 -10.52 -0.72 -9.90
CA ALA A 115 -11.41 0.39 -9.58
C ALA A 115 -11.39 1.43 -10.71
N THR A 116 -12.56 1.94 -11.08
CA THR A 116 -12.71 2.96 -12.13
C THR A 116 -12.39 4.37 -11.62
N SER A 117 -12.57 4.58 -10.32
CA SER A 117 -12.20 5.83 -9.64
C SER A 117 -12.01 5.59 -8.14
N TYR A 118 -11.53 6.63 -7.45
CA TYR A 118 -11.29 6.62 -6.01
C TYR A 118 -11.87 7.89 -5.39
N THR A 119 -12.81 7.72 -4.46
CA THR A 119 -13.40 8.84 -3.72
C THR A 119 -12.58 9.10 -2.45
N PRO A 120 -12.08 10.33 -2.21
CA PRO A 120 -11.38 10.65 -0.98
C PRO A 120 -12.23 10.42 0.28
N VAL A 121 -11.62 9.91 1.35
CA VAL A 121 -12.28 9.69 2.65
C VAL A 121 -11.40 10.26 3.76
N ALA A 122 -11.89 11.25 4.50
CA ALA A 122 -11.12 12.01 5.48
C ALA A 122 -11.87 12.16 6.82
N PRO A 123 -11.42 11.51 7.91
CA PRO A 123 -10.41 10.44 7.93
C PRO A 123 -10.95 9.12 7.35
N ALA A 124 -10.08 8.15 7.09
CA ALA A 124 -10.46 6.80 6.69
C ALA A 124 -11.39 6.15 7.73
N ALA A 125 -12.54 5.63 7.26
CA ALA A 125 -13.51 4.94 8.09
C ALA A 125 -13.17 3.44 8.26
N LYS A 126 -12.42 2.87 7.32
CA LYS A 126 -12.02 1.46 7.32
C LYS A 126 -10.52 1.30 7.03
N PRO A 127 -9.83 0.29 7.60
CA PRO A 127 -8.40 0.10 7.39
C PRO A 127 -7.99 -0.01 5.91
N TYR A 128 -8.78 -0.72 5.10
CA TYR A 128 -8.44 -0.90 3.68
C TYR A 128 -8.38 0.44 2.94
N GLN A 129 -9.19 1.44 3.33
CA GLN A 129 -9.24 2.73 2.61
C GLN A 129 -7.89 3.45 2.68
N LEU A 130 -7.15 3.29 3.78
CA LEU A 130 -5.79 3.77 3.87
C LEU A 130 -4.83 2.92 3.02
N CYS A 131 -4.97 1.60 3.06
CA CYS A 131 -4.08 0.69 2.34
C CYS A 131 -4.19 0.85 0.83
N VAL A 132 -5.41 0.84 0.28
CA VAL A 132 -5.64 0.99 -1.17
C VAL A 132 -5.36 2.40 -1.66
N LYS A 133 -5.24 3.41 -0.80
CA LYS A 133 -4.74 4.72 -1.22
C LYS A 133 -3.36 4.63 -1.84
N CYS A 134 -2.51 3.73 -1.32
CA CYS A 134 -1.13 3.55 -1.78
C CYS A 134 -0.97 2.29 -2.63
N HIS A 135 -1.58 1.17 -2.22
CA HIS A 135 -1.43 -0.15 -2.84
C HIS A 135 -2.47 -0.45 -3.92
N SER A 136 -2.95 0.58 -4.61
CA SER A 136 -3.82 0.41 -5.79
C SER A 136 -3.36 1.35 -6.90
N SER A 137 -4.01 1.31 -8.05
CA SER A 137 -3.81 2.28 -9.13
C SER A 137 -3.95 3.75 -8.70
N ASN A 138 -4.62 4.04 -7.57
CA ASN A 138 -4.61 5.39 -6.98
C ASN A 138 -3.19 5.86 -6.62
N GLY A 139 -2.43 5.01 -5.93
CA GLY A 139 -1.05 5.30 -5.52
C GLY A 139 -0.05 4.91 -6.60
N LEU A 140 -0.13 3.66 -7.04
CA LEU A 140 0.79 3.03 -8.00
C LEU A 140 0.73 3.67 -9.40
N GLY A 141 -0.34 4.41 -9.72
CA GLY A 141 -0.58 4.94 -11.05
C GLY A 141 -1.20 3.89 -11.97
N THR A 142 -0.98 4.02 -13.28
CA THR A 142 -1.55 3.08 -14.27
C THR A 142 -1.05 1.66 -14.01
N THR A 143 -1.98 0.72 -13.99
CA THR A 143 -1.71 -0.72 -13.87
C THR A 143 -2.17 -1.43 -15.15
N THR A 144 -1.49 -2.50 -15.53
CA THR A 144 -1.86 -3.37 -16.66
C THR A 144 -2.08 -4.78 -16.12
N ASN A 145 -3.26 -5.35 -16.38
CA ASN A 145 -3.67 -6.65 -15.84
C ASN A 145 -3.42 -6.77 -14.32
N ALA A 146 -3.92 -5.78 -13.56
CA ALA A 146 -3.72 -5.67 -12.11
C ALA A 146 -2.27 -5.51 -11.63
N THR A 147 -1.28 -5.32 -12.50
CA THR A 147 0.13 -5.13 -12.11
C THR A 147 0.61 -3.73 -12.41
N SER A 148 1.36 -3.12 -11.50
CA SER A 148 2.00 -1.83 -11.68
C SER A 148 3.35 -1.96 -12.39
N ALA A 149 3.95 -0.85 -12.78
CA ALA A 149 5.35 -0.81 -13.23
C ALA A 149 6.36 -0.80 -12.07
N ILE A 150 5.89 -0.82 -10.82
CA ILE A 150 6.74 -0.69 -9.63
C ILE A 150 7.16 -2.08 -9.19
N VAL A 151 8.47 -2.34 -9.20
CA VAL A 151 9.04 -3.59 -8.68
C VAL A 151 9.11 -3.51 -7.15
N GLY A 152 8.38 -4.40 -6.49
CA GLY A 152 8.41 -4.53 -5.03
C GLY A 152 9.66 -5.24 -4.51
N PRO A 153 9.79 -5.36 -3.18
CA PRO A 153 10.91 -6.07 -2.55
C PRO A 153 11.06 -7.54 -2.97
N SER A 154 10.02 -8.15 -3.52
CA SER A 154 10.05 -9.49 -4.09
C SER A 154 10.75 -9.61 -5.45
N GLY A 155 11.17 -8.49 -6.03
CA GLY A 155 11.65 -8.46 -7.42
C GLY A 155 10.52 -8.63 -8.45
N LEU A 156 9.26 -8.67 -8.01
CA LEU A 156 8.08 -8.72 -8.86
C LEU A 156 7.35 -7.38 -8.84
N ASN A 157 6.60 -7.10 -9.90
CA ASN A 157 5.74 -5.94 -9.97
C ASN A 157 4.66 -5.99 -8.88
N LEU A 158 4.42 -4.87 -8.20
CA LEU A 158 3.36 -4.74 -7.20
C LEU A 158 2.00 -4.85 -7.89
N THR A 159 1.11 -5.62 -7.28
CA THR A 159 -0.27 -5.77 -7.74
C THR A 159 -1.18 -4.69 -7.18
N ASP A 160 -2.22 -4.36 -7.94
CA ASP A 160 -3.28 -3.44 -7.56
C ASP A 160 -4.23 -4.15 -6.59
N GLN A 161 -4.11 -3.85 -5.31
CA GLN A 161 -4.92 -4.48 -4.26
C GLN A 161 -6.40 -4.11 -4.37
N ALA A 162 -6.74 -2.93 -4.91
CA ALA A 162 -8.14 -2.60 -5.16
C ALA A 162 -8.72 -3.47 -6.28
N TRP A 163 -7.89 -3.86 -7.26
CA TRP A 163 -8.27 -4.81 -8.29
C TRP A 163 -8.50 -6.20 -7.68
N GLU A 164 -7.55 -6.72 -6.89
CA GLU A 164 -7.65 -8.07 -6.29
C GLU A 164 -8.89 -8.23 -5.40
N PHE A 165 -9.18 -7.23 -4.56
CA PHE A 165 -10.31 -7.27 -3.61
C PHE A 165 -11.62 -6.68 -4.15
N SER A 166 -11.72 -6.47 -5.46
CA SER A 166 -12.94 -5.95 -6.09
C SER A 166 -14.16 -6.83 -5.71
N PRO A 167 -15.30 -6.25 -5.29
CA PRO A 167 -16.55 -6.98 -5.01
C PRO A 167 -17.08 -7.83 -6.19
N ASN A 168 -16.65 -7.49 -7.41
CA ASN A 168 -17.03 -8.19 -8.63
C ASN A 168 -16.10 -9.37 -8.96
N ASN A 169 -14.96 -9.51 -8.29
CA ASN A 169 -14.10 -10.65 -8.54
C ASN A 169 -14.67 -11.89 -7.86
N ARG A 170 -14.59 -13.01 -8.57
CA ARG A 170 -14.84 -14.32 -7.98
C ARG A 170 -13.69 -14.65 -7.04
N SER A 171 -14.00 -15.28 -5.91
CA SER A 171 -12.99 -15.76 -4.95
C SER A 171 -12.15 -14.66 -4.27
N ALA A 172 -12.59 -13.40 -4.28
CA ALA A 172 -11.91 -12.37 -3.50
C ALA A 172 -12.11 -12.59 -2.00
N HIS A 173 -11.06 -12.36 -1.22
CA HIS A 173 -11.19 -12.28 0.24
C HIS A 173 -12.00 -11.03 0.64
N PRO A 174 -12.79 -11.09 1.73
CA PRO A 174 -13.76 -10.05 2.09
C PRO A 174 -13.11 -8.81 2.73
N VAL A 175 -12.15 -8.16 2.06
CA VAL A 175 -11.46 -6.97 2.58
C VAL A 175 -12.31 -5.71 2.41
N ILE A 176 -12.91 -5.53 1.23
CA ILE A 176 -13.67 -4.31 0.90
C ILE A 176 -15.14 -4.45 1.29
N VAL A 177 -15.72 -5.62 1.00
CA VAL A 177 -17.08 -6.01 1.34
C VAL A 177 -17.08 -7.38 2.02
N THR A 178 -18.16 -7.70 2.73
CA THR A 178 -18.35 -9.05 3.29
C THR A 178 -18.56 -10.07 2.17
N LEU A 179 -18.31 -11.36 2.42
CA LEU A 179 -18.52 -12.39 1.40
C LEU A 179 -19.98 -12.40 0.88
N ASN A 180 -20.97 -12.21 1.76
CA ASN A 180 -22.37 -12.13 1.33
C ASN A 180 -22.66 -10.93 0.41
N ASN A 181 -21.82 -9.90 0.44
CA ASN A 181 -21.91 -8.73 -0.42
C ASN A 181 -20.94 -8.78 -1.62
N GLN A 182 -20.22 -9.88 -1.81
CA GLN A 182 -19.33 -10.13 -2.94
C GLN A 182 -20.16 -10.45 -4.20
N THR A 183 -20.67 -9.42 -4.88
CA THR A 183 -21.62 -9.52 -6.00
C THR A 183 -21.15 -10.37 -7.16
N GLY A 184 -19.83 -10.41 -7.40
CA GLY A 184 -19.23 -11.25 -8.44
C GLY A 184 -19.22 -12.74 -8.14
N SER A 185 -19.43 -13.13 -6.87
CA SER A 185 -19.42 -14.54 -6.47
C SER A 185 -20.84 -15.15 -6.53
N PRO A 186 -20.97 -16.38 -7.05
CA PRO A 186 -22.25 -17.09 -7.07
C PRO A 186 -22.71 -17.42 -5.64
N ALA A 187 -24.02 -17.61 -5.46
CA ALA A 187 -24.56 -18.10 -4.21
C ALA A 187 -24.38 -19.63 -4.08
N PRO A 188 -24.19 -20.18 -2.86
CA PRO A 188 -23.95 -19.45 -1.61
C PRO A 188 -22.55 -18.80 -1.60
N ARG A 189 -22.48 -17.54 -1.17
CA ARG A 189 -21.22 -16.76 -1.17
C ARG A 189 -20.38 -16.97 0.08
N ALA A 190 -21.04 -17.17 1.22
CA ALA A 190 -20.37 -17.44 2.48
C ALA A 190 -19.85 -18.87 2.53
N LEU A 191 -18.68 -19.03 3.13
CA LEU A 191 -18.15 -20.34 3.52
C LEU A 191 -18.94 -20.89 4.72
N LYS A 192 -18.90 -22.21 4.89
CA LYS A 192 -19.43 -22.88 6.09
C LYS A 192 -18.50 -22.57 7.27
N THR A 193 -19.06 -22.46 8.47
CA THR A 193 -18.25 -22.21 9.69
C THR A 193 -17.22 -23.31 9.93
N THR A 194 -17.51 -24.55 9.53
CA THR A 194 -16.58 -25.70 9.59
C THR A 194 -15.37 -25.57 8.67
N GLU A 195 -15.43 -24.72 7.64
CA GLU A 195 -14.34 -24.48 6.68
C GLU A 195 -13.36 -23.42 7.19
N MET A 196 -13.68 -22.74 8.29
CA MET A 196 -12.86 -21.68 8.88
C MET A 196 -12.27 -22.12 10.21
N LYS A 197 -11.04 -21.67 10.49
CA LYS A 197 -10.41 -21.78 11.80
C LYS A 197 -10.84 -20.62 12.71
N ALA A 198 -10.72 -20.82 14.02
CA ALA A 198 -10.82 -19.71 14.96
C ALA A 198 -9.81 -18.60 14.59
N PRO A 199 -10.13 -17.31 14.81
CA PRO A 199 -11.32 -16.78 15.52
C PRO A 199 -12.48 -16.38 14.60
N TRP A 200 -12.55 -16.88 13.37
CA TRP A 200 -13.57 -16.46 12.40
C TRP A 200 -14.95 -17.03 12.73
N LEU A 201 -15.81 -16.23 13.38
CA LEU A 201 -17.12 -16.68 13.89
C LEU A 201 -18.33 -16.14 13.09
N ASN A 202 -18.24 -14.96 12.48
CA ASN A 202 -19.32 -14.34 11.70
C ASN A 202 -19.09 -14.51 10.19
N VAL A 203 -18.84 -15.76 9.79
CA VAL A 203 -18.49 -16.14 8.41
C VAL A 203 -19.60 -15.68 7.46
N GLY A 204 -19.22 -14.98 6.38
CA GLY A 204 -20.17 -14.39 5.44
C GLY A 204 -20.46 -12.90 5.66
N ASN A 205 -20.50 -12.45 6.91
CA ASN A 205 -20.92 -11.09 7.29
C ASN A 205 -19.84 -10.24 7.97
N GLN A 206 -18.65 -10.79 8.14
CA GLN A 206 -17.45 -10.06 8.57
C GLN A 206 -16.60 -9.65 7.37
N THR A 207 -15.83 -8.57 7.54
CA THR A 207 -14.73 -8.22 6.63
C THR A 207 -13.40 -8.65 7.24
N MET A 208 -12.43 -8.93 6.38
CA MET A 208 -11.03 -9.04 6.73
C MET A 208 -10.36 -7.67 6.67
N THR A 209 -9.29 -7.52 7.42
CA THR A 209 -8.37 -6.39 7.34
C THR A 209 -7.06 -6.85 6.73
N CYS A 210 -6.27 -5.92 6.19
CA CYS A 210 -4.94 -6.23 5.70
C CYS A 210 -4.04 -6.84 6.80
N ALA A 211 -4.33 -6.57 8.08
CA ALA A 211 -3.61 -7.07 9.25
C ALA A 211 -3.92 -8.52 9.64
N ASP A 212 -5.01 -9.05 9.11
CA ASP A 212 -5.32 -10.46 9.24
C ASP A 212 -4.39 -11.28 8.35
N CYS A 213 -3.91 -10.70 7.25
CA CYS A 213 -3.00 -11.34 6.31
C CYS A 213 -1.54 -10.97 6.52
N HIS A 214 -1.27 -9.71 6.85
CA HIS A 214 0.09 -9.18 6.90
C HIS A 214 0.59 -8.98 8.32
N ASP A 215 1.89 -9.23 8.49
CA ASP A 215 2.61 -8.83 9.67
C ASP A 215 3.19 -7.42 9.47
N PHE A 216 2.88 -6.53 10.40
CA PHE A 216 3.29 -5.13 10.37
C PHE A 216 4.25 -4.77 11.51
N VAL A 217 4.79 -5.76 12.23
CA VAL A 217 5.79 -5.49 13.25
C VAL A 217 7.08 -4.94 12.65
N ASP A 218 7.65 -3.95 13.35
CA ASP A 218 8.87 -3.18 13.07
C ASP A 218 10.17 -4.00 13.03
N THR A 219 10.11 -5.29 12.71
CA THR A 219 11.31 -6.00 12.28
C THR A 219 11.69 -5.62 10.85
N GLY A 220 11.52 -4.36 10.44
CA GLY A 220 11.82 -3.82 9.10
C GLY A 220 11.25 -4.64 7.92
N ILE A 221 11.63 -4.25 6.71
CA ILE A 221 11.94 -5.27 5.71
C ILE A 221 13.27 -5.88 6.18
N GLN A 222 13.30 -6.66 7.27
CA GLN A 222 14.56 -7.24 7.72
C GLN A 222 14.98 -8.35 6.77
N GLY A 223 15.91 -8.01 5.88
CA GLY A 223 17.27 -8.52 6.01
C GLY A 223 17.54 -10.03 5.82
N SER A 224 16.55 -10.89 5.61
CA SER A 224 16.80 -12.32 5.35
C SER A 224 15.69 -12.97 4.55
N GLY A 225 15.82 -12.97 3.22
CA GLY A 225 15.23 -13.99 2.34
C GLY A 225 13.70 -14.14 2.26
N ILE A 226 12.89 -13.38 3.00
CA ILE A 226 11.43 -13.46 2.95
C ILE A 226 10.88 -12.18 2.33
N THR A 227 10.43 -12.28 1.08
CA THR A 227 9.99 -11.14 0.25
C THR A 227 8.55 -10.64 0.52
N TRP A 228 7.87 -11.16 1.54
CA TRP A 228 6.45 -10.93 1.86
C TRP A 228 6.23 -11.07 3.37
N SER A 229 5.69 -10.05 4.02
CA SER A 229 5.29 -10.15 5.43
C SER A 229 3.91 -10.77 5.55
N LEU A 230 3.78 -12.07 5.34
CA LEU A 230 2.56 -12.82 5.66
C LEU A 230 2.56 -13.24 7.13
N LYS A 231 1.41 -13.09 7.79
CA LYS A 231 1.21 -13.36 9.22
C LYS A 231 0.96 -14.85 9.47
N GLY A 232 1.31 -15.30 10.68
CA GLY A 232 1.03 -16.65 11.15
C GLY A 232 2.16 -17.65 10.86
N THR A 233 1.92 -18.90 11.24
CA THR A 233 2.90 -19.99 11.15
C THR A 233 3.23 -20.36 9.71
N ASN A 234 2.21 -20.44 8.85
CA ASN A 234 2.38 -20.78 7.44
C ASN A 234 2.55 -19.51 6.61
N LYS A 235 3.66 -19.36 5.89
CA LYS A 235 3.98 -18.14 5.13
C LYS A 235 4.22 -18.40 3.63
N ALA A 236 4.06 -19.64 3.18
CA ALA A 236 4.36 -19.98 1.79
C ALA A 236 3.20 -19.59 0.88
N TRP A 237 3.48 -18.67 -0.05
CA TRP A 237 2.54 -18.18 -1.05
C TRP A 237 3.27 -17.40 -2.16
N PRO A 238 2.84 -17.50 -3.43
CA PRO A 238 1.98 -18.54 -4.01
C PRO A 238 2.76 -19.84 -4.23
N TYR A 239 4.04 -19.87 -3.87
CA TYR A 239 4.92 -21.02 -4.03
C TYR A 239 4.97 -21.88 -2.76
N THR A 240 5.40 -23.12 -2.95
CA THR A 240 5.62 -24.13 -1.90
C THR A 240 6.65 -23.70 -0.85
N VAL A 241 7.52 -22.75 -1.19
CA VAL A 241 8.52 -22.15 -0.30
C VAL A 241 8.15 -20.69 -0.02
N ALA A 242 8.21 -20.26 1.23
CA ALA A 242 7.98 -18.88 1.60
C ALA A 242 9.13 -17.98 1.12
N GLY A 243 8.82 -16.76 0.64
CA GLY A 243 9.85 -15.78 0.31
C GLY A 243 10.48 -15.90 -1.07
N VAL A 244 10.06 -16.85 -1.90
CA VAL A 244 10.61 -17.01 -3.27
C VAL A 244 9.73 -16.31 -4.30
N SER A 245 10.34 -15.82 -5.38
CA SER A 245 9.65 -15.20 -6.52
C SER A 245 9.37 -16.17 -7.68
N THR A 246 9.97 -17.37 -7.63
CA THR A 246 9.76 -18.47 -8.59
C THR A 246 9.78 -19.82 -7.85
N GLY A 247 9.13 -20.84 -8.42
CA GLY A 247 9.13 -22.19 -7.88
C GLY A 247 7.86 -22.99 -8.19
N THR A 248 7.68 -24.10 -7.47
CA THR A 248 6.45 -24.89 -7.56
C THR A 248 5.32 -24.15 -6.85
N LEU A 249 4.24 -23.90 -7.58
CA LEU A 249 3.05 -23.23 -7.06
C LEU A 249 2.27 -24.13 -6.09
N GLN A 250 1.66 -23.51 -5.10
CA GLN A 250 0.79 -24.14 -4.11
C GLN A 250 -0.47 -24.67 -4.80
N THR A 251 -0.91 -25.85 -4.39
CA THR A 251 -2.14 -26.52 -4.77
C THR A 251 -2.78 -27.10 -3.52
N THR A 252 -4.04 -27.52 -3.61
CA THR A 252 -4.70 -28.22 -2.51
C THR A 252 -4.02 -29.53 -2.10
N SER A 253 -3.19 -30.12 -2.97
CA SER A 253 -2.46 -31.37 -2.71
C SER A 253 -1.05 -31.20 -2.16
N ASN A 254 -0.44 -30.01 -2.25
CA ASN A 254 0.91 -29.74 -1.76
C ASN A 254 0.99 -28.56 -0.76
N ASN A 255 -0.10 -28.35 0.00
CA ASN A 255 -0.36 -27.16 0.82
C ASN A 255 0.17 -27.17 2.26
N SER A 256 1.07 -28.08 2.64
CA SER A 256 1.48 -28.28 4.04
C SER A 256 2.04 -27.02 4.74
N MET A 257 2.56 -26.06 3.97
CA MET A 257 3.02 -24.75 4.45
C MET A 257 2.25 -23.56 3.86
N SER A 258 1.12 -23.81 3.18
CA SER A 258 0.35 -22.76 2.50
C SER A 258 -0.19 -21.75 3.51
N PHE A 259 -0.01 -20.47 3.21
CA PHE A 259 -0.54 -19.38 4.03
C PHE A 259 -2.06 -19.52 4.30
N CYS A 260 -2.81 -20.07 3.35
CA CYS A 260 -4.24 -20.31 3.49
C CYS A 260 -4.59 -21.22 4.70
N TRP A 261 -3.69 -22.12 5.12
CA TRP A 261 -3.89 -23.00 6.28
C TRP A 261 -3.96 -22.25 7.61
N ASN A 262 -3.55 -20.98 7.66
CA ASN A 262 -3.72 -20.18 8.87
C ASN A 262 -5.21 -19.88 9.14
N CYS A 263 -6.05 -19.83 8.11
CA CYS A 263 -7.46 -19.43 8.22
C CYS A 263 -8.45 -20.52 7.85
N HIS A 264 -8.07 -21.48 7.00
CA HIS A 264 -9.00 -22.47 6.45
C HIS A 264 -8.75 -23.90 6.97
N ASN A 265 -9.84 -24.66 7.12
CA ASN A 265 -9.82 -26.11 7.31
C ASN A 265 -9.97 -26.80 5.95
N PHE A 266 -8.86 -27.28 5.39
CA PHE A 266 -8.85 -27.92 4.07
C PHE A 266 -9.56 -29.29 4.02
N SER A 267 -9.74 -29.95 5.17
CA SER A 267 -10.54 -31.18 5.27
C SER A 267 -12.05 -30.94 5.12
N GLY A 268 -12.51 -29.70 5.30
CA GLY A 268 -13.91 -29.29 5.13
C GLY A 268 -14.18 -28.45 3.87
N ALA A 269 -13.15 -27.77 3.33
CA ALA A 269 -13.24 -26.86 2.17
C ALA A 269 -13.48 -27.56 0.81
N GLY A 270 -13.94 -28.82 0.83
CA GLY A 270 -13.95 -29.74 -0.30
C GLY A 270 -14.83 -29.35 -1.48
N GLU A 271 -15.66 -28.31 -1.39
CA GLU A 271 -16.54 -27.90 -2.51
C GLU A 271 -15.95 -26.76 -3.35
N VAL A 272 -15.22 -25.81 -2.75
CA VAL A 272 -14.79 -24.58 -3.45
C VAL A 272 -13.57 -24.76 -4.36
N HIS A 273 -12.75 -25.78 -4.11
CA HIS A 273 -11.58 -26.15 -4.94
C HIS A 273 -11.74 -27.50 -5.68
N ALA A 274 -12.92 -28.12 -5.60
CA ALA A 274 -13.23 -29.37 -6.32
C ALA A 274 -14.24 -29.16 -7.45
N THR A 275 -14.74 -27.93 -7.64
CA THR A 275 -15.77 -27.60 -8.64
C THR A 275 -15.36 -26.38 -9.48
N GLY A 276 -15.75 -26.39 -10.77
CA GLY A 276 -15.50 -25.28 -11.71
C GLY A 276 -14.02 -25.01 -12.01
N ASP A 277 -13.71 -23.77 -12.40
CA ASP A 277 -12.35 -23.29 -12.76
C ASP A 277 -11.40 -23.17 -11.55
N HIS A 278 -11.75 -23.73 -10.39
CA HIS A 278 -10.88 -23.87 -9.22
C HIS A 278 -10.50 -25.34 -8.97
N ASN A 279 -11.04 -26.29 -9.76
CA ASN A 279 -10.70 -27.70 -9.71
C ASN A 279 -9.28 -27.94 -10.26
N GLY A 280 -8.38 -28.45 -9.42
CA GLY A 280 -6.97 -28.62 -9.78
C GLY A 280 -6.19 -27.30 -9.92
N VAL A 281 -6.83 -26.17 -9.61
CA VAL A 281 -6.19 -24.86 -9.68
C VAL A 281 -5.50 -24.57 -8.35
N LYS A 282 -4.36 -23.92 -8.51
CA LYS A 282 -3.50 -23.42 -7.46
C LYS A 282 -4.34 -22.49 -6.59
N CYS A 283 -4.24 -22.65 -5.27
CA CYS A 283 -4.87 -21.73 -4.34
C CYS A 283 -4.50 -20.30 -4.73
#